data_AF-A0A3D3UCV7-F1
#
_entry.id   AF-A0A3D3UCV7-F1
#
_cell.length_a   1.000
_cell.length_b   1.000
_cell.length_c   1.000
_cell.angle_alpha   90.00
_cell.angle_beta   90.00
_cell.angle_gamma   90.00
#
_symmetry.space_group_name_H-M   'P 1'
#
loop_
_entity.id
_entity.type
_entity.pdbx_description
1 polymer ?
#
loop_
_entity_poly.entity_id
_entity_poly.type
_entity_poly.pdbx_seq_one_letter_code
_entity_poly.pdbx_strand_id
1 'polypeptide(L)' 'RMILATAAMEFITTETETEALLLEANLIKRLKPRYNVLLRDDKSFPYILVRRDHDFPQIEKYRGAQSQPGD' A
#
# COMPACT_ATOMS: atom_id res chain seq x y z
N ARG A 1 13.45 16.00 7.59
CA ARG A 1 12.83 16.61 8.79
C ARG A 1 12.77 15.67 9.99
N MET A 2 12.40 14.40 9.80
CA MET A 2 12.34 13.41 10.89
C MET A 2 13.62 13.39 11.75
N ILE A 3 14.79 13.21 11.15
CA ILE A 3 16.09 13.14 11.86
C ILE A 3 16.35 14.39 12.71
N LEU A 4 16.15 15.58 12.15
CA LEU A 4 16.35 16.86 12.86
C LEU A 4 15.35 17.06 14.02
N ALA A 5 14.20 16.38 14.00
CA ALA A 5 13.18 16.48 15.03
C ALA A 5 13.30 15.39 16.12
N THR A 6 14.23 14.43 15.96
CA THR A 6 14.43 13.34 16.92
C THR A 6 15.22 13.85 18.13
N ALA A 7 14.59 13.82 19.31
CA ALA A 7 15.23 14.19 20.57
C ALA A 7 15.83 12.98 21.33
N ALA A 8 15.29 11.78 21.10
CA ALA A 8 15.73 10.53 21.73
C ALA A 8 15.45 9.35 20.79
N MET A 9 16.20 8.27 20.98
CA MET A 9 16.07 7.02 20.21
C MET A 9 16.06 5.83 21.17
N GLU A 10 15.20 4.86 20.88
CA GLU A 10 15.08 3.60 21.60
C GLU A 10 15.30 2.45 20.62
N PHE A 11 15.97 1.39 21.09
CA PHE A 11 16.23 0.19 20.32
C PHE A 11 15.66 -1.02 21.05
N ILE A 12 14.93 -1.87 20.32
CA ILE A 12 14.38 -3.11 20.84
C ILE A 12 14.96 -4.24 19.99
N THR A 13 15.76 -5.09 20.61
CA THR A 13 16.34 -6.26 19.95
C THR A 13 15.34 -7.42 19.98
N THR A 14 15.10 -8.04 18.83
CA THR A 14 14.29 -9.26 18.70
C THR A 14 15.16 -10.44 18.28
N GLU A 15 14.71 -11.67 18.51
CA GLU A 15 15.50 -12.87 18.21
C GLU A 15 15.44 -13.24 16.72
N THR A 16 14.32 -12.90 16.06
CA THR A 16 14.12 -13.19 14.63
C THR A 16 13.63 -11.97 13.84
N GLU A 17 13.82 -12.00 12.53
CA GLU A 17 13.31 -10.98 11.60
C GLU A 17 11.77 -10.92 11.61
N THR A 18 11.10 -12.07 11.72
CA THR A 18 9.64 -12.17 11.76
C THR A 18 9.07 -11.46 12.99
N GLU A 19 9.70 -11.63 14.15
CA GLU A 19 9.32 -10.93 15.37
C GLU A 19 9.56 -9.43 15.27
N ALA A 20 10.68 -9.01 14.67
CA ALA A 20 10.97 -7.60 14.42
C ALA A 20 9.86 -6.95 13.60
N LEU A 21 9.47 -7.61 12.50
CA LEU A 21 8.43 -7.14 11.59
C LEU A 21 7.06 -7.06 12.29
N LEU A 22 6.72 -8.07 13.09
CA LEU A 22 5.47 -8.09 13.84
C LEU A 22 5.44 -6.98 14.91
N LEU A 23 6.54 -6.80 15.63
CA LEU A 23 6.70 -5.76 16.64
C LEU A 23 6.57 -4.36 16.00
N GLU A 24 7.27 -4.12 14.90
CA GLU A 24 7.19 -2.87 14.13
C GLU A 24 5.75 -2.57 13.72
N ALA A 25 5.07 -3.53 13.08
CA ALA A 25 3.69 -3.37 12.64
C ALA A 25 2.74 -3.05 13.81
N ASN A 26 2.96 -3.65 14.98
CA ASN A 26 2.20 -3.36 16.19
C ASN A 26 2.48 -1.96 16.75
N LEU A 27 3.73 -1.53 16.78
CA LEU A 27 4.12 -0.19 17.25
C LEU A 27 3.58 0.91 16.32
N ILE A 28 3.67 0.73 15.00
CA ILE A 28 3.09 1.66 14.03
C ILE A 28 1.57 1.78 14.23
N LYS A 29 0.86 0.66 14.40
CA LYS A 29 -0.59 0.65 14.63
C LYS A 29 -0.98 1.36 15.92
N ARG A 30 -0.22 1.15 17.00
CA ARG A 30 -0.48 1.73 18.34
C ARG A 30 -0.16 3.22 18.41
N LEU A 31 1.01 3.60 17.91
CA LEU A 31 1.55 4.96 18.08
C LEU A 31 1.17 5.91 16.93
N LYS A 32 0.80 5.38 15.76
CA LYS A 32 0.49 6.14 14.54
C LYS A 32 1.48 7.30 14.30
N PRO A 33 2.79 7.02 14.27
CA PRO A 33 3.81 8.06 14.20
C PRO A 33 3.68 8.87 12.91
N ARG A 34 3.83 10.20 13.03
CA ARG A 34 3.61 11.19 11.96
C ARG A 34 4.33 10.88 10.65
N TYR A 35 5.51 10.28 10.71
CA TYR A 35 6.35 10.03 9.54
C TYR A 35 6.13 8.65 8.89
N ASN A 36 5.38 7.75 9.53
CA ASN A 36 5.05 6.46 8.92
C ASN A 36 3.85 6.62 8.01
N VAL A 37 4.08 6.41 6.71
CA VAL A 37 3.01 6.35 5.72
C VAL A 37 2.47 4.92 5.69
N LEU A 38 1.16 4.78 5.88
CA LEU A 38 0.49 3.54 5.57
C LEU A 38 0.49 3.41 4.04
N LEU A 39 1.32 2.52 3.50
CA LEU A 39 1.19 2.03 2.13
C LEU A 39 -0.04 1.12 2.07
N ARG A 40 -1.22 1.70 2.29
CA ARG A 40 -2.47 1.11 1.86
C ARG A 40 -2.51 1.37 0.37
N ASP A 41 -2.27 0.31 -0.39
CA ASP A 41 -2.59 0.30 -1.80
C ASP A 41 -4.11 0.51 -1.88
N ASP A 42 -4.51 1.71 -2.29
CA ASP A 42 -5.90 2.09 -2.42
C ASP A 42 -6.48 1.31 -3.60
N LYS A 43 -6.83 0.06 -3.33
CA LYS A 43 -7.82 -0.79 -4.01
C LYS A 43 -7.98 -0.49 -5.50
N SER A 44 -7.00 -0.83 -6.32
CA SER A 44 -7.18 -1.54 -7.59
C SER A 44 -5.85 -1.67 -8.30
N PHE A 45 -5.40 -2.92 -8.46
CA PHE A 45 -4.43 -3.25 -9.49
C PHE A 45 -4.95 -2.69 -10.83
N PRO A 46 -4.12 -1.98 -11.61
CA PRO A 46 -4.55 -1.52 -12.92
C PRO A 46 -4.72 -2.75 -13.82
N TYR A 47 -5.96 -3.07 -14.16
CA TYR A 47 -6.25 -4.06 -15.19
C TYR A 47 -6.32 -3.35 -16.55
N ILE A 48 -5.77 -4.00 -17.56
CA ILE A 48 -6.02 -3.62 -18.95
C ILE A 48 -7.35 -4.24 -19.32
N LEU A 49 -8.37 -3.41 -19.50
CA LEU A 49 -9.67 -3.86 -20.02
C LEU A 49 -9.58 -3.83 -21.55
N VAL A 50 -9.89 -4.96 -22.19
CA VAL A 50 -10.06 -4.99 -23.64
C VAL A 50 -11.54 -4.90 -23.96
N ARG A 51 -11.95 -3.73 -24.44
CA ARG A 51 -13.32 -3.47 -24.88
C ARG A 51 -13.64 -4.28 -26.13
N ARG A 52 -14.76 -5.00 -26.10
CA ARG A 52 -15.33 -5.74 -27.25
C ARG A 52 -16.63 -5.12 -27.77
N ASP A 53 -17.09 -4.03 -27.17
CA ASP A 53 -18.30 -3.29 -27.52
C ASP A 53 -18.08 -2.28 -28.66
N HIS A 54 -16.85 -2.17 -29.17
CA HIS A 54 -16.48 -1.31 -30.29
C HIS A 54 -16.02 -2.13 -31.50
N ASP A 55 -16.22 -1.62 -32.72
CA ASP A 55 -15.77 -2.23 -33.99
C ASP A 55 -14.25 -2.51 -34.05
N PHE A 56 -13.46 -1.96 -33.12
CA PHE A 56 -12.03 -2.21 -32.97
C PHE A 56 -11.68 -2.40 -31.49
N PRO A 57 -10.73 -3.30 -31.14
CA PRO A 57 -10.34 -3.52 -29.76
C PRO A 57 -9.68 -2.26 -29.17
N GLN A 58 -10.24 -1.75 -28.09
CA GLN A 58 -9.69 -0.60 -27.37
C GLN A 58 -9.07 -1.06 -26.05
N ILE A 59 -7.82 -0.64 -25.83
CA ILE A 59 -7.06 -0.90 -24.60
C ILE A 59 -7.28 0.29 -23.66
N GLU A 60 -7.94 0.05 -22.52
CA GLU A 60 -8.14 1.09 -21.51
C GLU A 60 -7.63 0.67 -20.13
N LYS A 61 -7.08 1.65 -19.39
CA LYS A 61 -6.67 1.48 -18.01
C LYS A 61 -7.89 1.53 -17.11
N TYR A 62 -8.29 0.37 -16.57
CA TYR A 62 -9.43 0.28 -15.66
C TYR A 62 -8.99 0.33 -14.20
N ARG A 63 -9.70 1.11 -13.39
CA ARG A 63 -9.48 1.28 -11.95
C ARG A 63 -10.83 1.34 -11.22
N GLY A 64 -11.29 0.23 -10.62
CA GLY A 64 -12.54 0.18 -9.86
C GLY A 64 -13.28 -1.17 -9.93
N ALA A 65 -14.48 -1.26 -9.36
CA ALA A 65 -15.37 -2.42 -9.50
C ALA A 65 -15.91 -2.51 -10.93
N GLN A 66 -15.91 -3.69 -11.57
CA GLN A 66 -16.34 -3.88 -12.96
C GLN A 66 -17.78 -3.39 -13.17
N SER A 67 -17.93 -2.26 -13.86
CA SER A 67 -19.24 -1.70 -14.24
C SER A 67 -19.53 -1.85 -15.73
N GLN A 68 -18.55 -2.29 -16.52
CA GLN A 68 -18.63 -2.41 -17.97
C GLN A 68 -18.20 -3.82 -18.40
N PRO A 69 -18.92 -4.46 -19.34
CA PRO A 69 -18.53 -5.78 -19.84
C PRO A 69 -17.25 -5.67 -20.68
N GLY A 70 -16.22 -6.40 -20.30
CA GLY A 70 -14.99 -6.57 -21.08
C GLY A 70 -14.11 -7.65 -20.45
N ASP A 71 -13.15 -8.16 -21.22
CA ASP A 71 -12.18 -9.18 -20.79
C ASP A 71 -10.97 -8.54 -20.09
#